data_AF-A0A507ZWX3-F1
#
_entry.id   AF-A0A507ZWX3-F1
#
_cell.length_a   1.000
_cell.length_b   1.000
_cell.length_c   1.000
_cell.angle_alpha   90.00
_cell.angle_beta   90.00
_cell.angle_gamma   90.00
#
_symmetry.space_group_name_H-M   'P 1'
#
loop_
_entity.id
_entity.type
_entity.pdbx_description
1 polymer ?
#
loop_
_entity_poly.entity_id
_entity_poly.type
_entity_poly.pdbx_seq_one_letter_code
_entity_poly.pdbx_strand_id
1 'polypeptide(L)'
;MRLQRLSGPASKRAPTRPRRAWRTAAIALLLAVAVPPLSLAQSEGTPAVEGDWDSFFDGWDTDHTLDLIDVLVDSDALDVARDANTLLDDLDALDATEAGCGAAYTDSSGPTVPSHCAEGDDCRQCYEEAVRKIDFNRFYIERARCITAANVKMANSAMAFGDSASGIHAVTGLSWQLQGKPQIEQAVAKLKQTYTRKAGEYLNGLEGSLKELGRCEAQHYGEEDWYQRYGWIYHNFMQAKYATPPE
;
A
#
# COMPACT_ATOMS: atom_id res chain seq x y z
N MET A 1 -44.02 25.12 32.50
CA MET A 1 -44.26 23.92 33.33
C MET A 1 -43.99 22.72 32.42
N ARG A 2 -42.87 21.99 32.42
CA ARG A 2 -42.14 21.25 33.47
C ARG A 2 -42.99 20.19 34.19
N LEU A 3 -42.49 18.95 34.11
CA LEU A 3 -42.75 17.73 34.91
C LEU A 3 -43.92 16.87 34.38
N GLN A 4 -43.83 15.53 34.26
CA GLN A 4 -42.84 14.58 34.75
C GLN A 4 -42.93 13.23 34.01
N ARG A 5 -41.76 12.58 33.91
CA ARG A 5 -41.56 11.16 33.58
C ARG A 5 -42.21 10.27 34.65
N LEU A 6 -42.74 9.13 34.24
CA LEU A 6 -42.70 7.91 35.06
C LEU A 6 -42.08 6.77 34.26
N SER A 7 -40.98 6.29 34.83
CA SER A 7 -40.08 5.27 34.33
C SER A 7 -40.55 3.90 34.81
N GLY A 8 -40.61 2.92 33.91
CA GLY A 8 -40.68 1.49 34.25
C GLY A 8 -39.34 0.80 33.92
N PRO A 9 -38.91 -0.25 34.67
CA PRO A 9 -37.59 -0.84 34.50
C PRO A 9 -37.57 -1.83 33.33
N ALA A 10 -36.96 -1.45 32.22
CA ALA A 10 -36.64 -2.40 31.15
C ALA A 10 -35.36 -3.18 31.52
N SER A 11 -35.56 -4.46 31.83
CA SER A 11 -34.54 -5.49 32.03
C SER A 11 -33.51 -5.48 30.90
N LYS A 12 -32.24 -5.19 31.24
CA LYS A 12 -31.09 -5.37 30.33
C LYS A 12 -30.84 -6.87 30.16
N ARG A 13 -31.22 -7.44 29.01
CA ARG A 13 -30.61 -8.67 28.50
C ARG A 13 -29.58 -8.28 27.45
N ALA A 14 -28.32 -8.53 27.75
CA ALA A 14 -27.24 -8.44 26.78
C ALA A 14 -27.44 -9.52 25.71
N PRO A 15 -27.31 -9.22 24.41
CA PRO A 15 -27.24 -10.26 23.40
C PRO A 15 -25.88 -10.97 23.51
N THR A 16 -25.94 -12.25 23.85
CA THR A 16 -24.84 -13.20 23.76
C THR A 16 -24.35 -13.28 22.32
N ARG A 17 -23.11 -12.86 22.05
CA ARG A 17 -22.44 -13.09 20.76
C ARG A 17 -22.35 -14.60 20.52
N PRO A 18 -22.90 -15.16 19.42
CA PRO A 18 -22.54 -16.50 19.02
C PRO A 18 -21.06 -16.49 18.57
N ARG A 19 -20.20 -17.07 19.41
CA ARG A 19 -18.87 -17.55 19.01
C ARG A 19 -19.08 -18.73 18.06
N ARG A 20 -18.28 -18.79 16.98
CA ARG A 20 -18.22 -19.84 15.92
C ARG A 20 -19.15 -19.61 14.71
N ALA A 21 -18.66 -18.88 13.71
CA ALA A 21 -19.08 -19.02 12.29
C ALA A 21 -18.20 -18.22 11.28
N TRP A 22 -16.93 -17.90 11.60
CA TRP A 22 -16.06 -17.08 10.73
C TRP A 22 -14.73 -17.76 10.39
N ARG A 23 -14.76 -19.09 10.21
CA ARG A 23 -13.70 -19.82 9.51
C ARG A 23 -14.29 -20.23 8.16
N THR A 24 -14.00 -19.46 7.11
CA THR A 24 -14.17 -19.73 5.64
C THR A 24 -14.59 -18.49 4.82
N ALA A 25 -14.11 -17.29 5.12
CA ALA A 25 -14.39 -16.12 4.27
C ALA A 25 -13.19 -15.17 4.20
N ALA A 26 -12.16 -15.57 3.47
CA ALA A 26 -11.13 -14.66 2.96
C ALA A 26 -10.52 -15.21 1.66
N ILE A 27 -11.36 -15.72 0.75
CA ILE A 27 -10.95 -15.98 -0.64
C ILE A 27 -12.08 -15.48 -1.55
N ALA A 28 -11.70 -14.57 -2.45
CA ALA A 28 -12.44 -14.02 -3.60
C ALA A 28 -13.59 -13.00 -3.36
N LEU A 29 -13.35 -11.74 -3.78
CA LEU A 29 -14.24 -10.91 -4.64
C LEU A 29 -13.51 -9.58 -5.01
N LEU A 30 -12.88 -9.42 -6.18
CA LEU A 30 -13.38 -9.02 -7.52
C LEU A 30 -14.04 -7.63 -7.65
N LEU A 31 -13.59 -6.85 -8.65
CA LEU A 31 -14.37 -6.18 -9.74
C LEU A 31 -13.41 -5.24 -10.51
N ALA A 32 -13.08 -5.43 -11.79
CA ALA A 32 -13.92 -5.30 -12.98
C ALA A 32 -14.73 -3.98 -13.04
N VAL A 33 -14.20 -2.98 -13.75
CA VAL A 33 -15.01 -1.91 -14.36
C VAL A 33 -14.84 -2.02 -15.88
N ALA A 34 -15.97 -2.18 -16.55
CA ALA A 34 -16.11 -2.36 -17.98
C ALA A 34 -15.92 -1.06 -18.78
N VAL A 35 -15.21 -1.14 -19.90
CA VAL A 35 -15.36 -0.26 -21.08
C VAL A 35 -15.17 -1.13 -22.34
N PRO A 36 -16.14 -1.20 -23.28
CA PRO A 36 -15.95 -1.83 -24.60
C PRO A 36 -15.91 -0.77 -25.73
N PRO A 37 -15.64 -1.13 -27.00
CA PRO A 37 -14.41 -1.77 -27.50
C PRO A 37 -13.84 -1.00 -28.72
N LEU A 38 -12.51 -0.98 -28.91
CA LEU A 38 -11.91 -0.69 -30.22
C LEU A 38 -10.65 -1.56 -30.43
N SER A 39 -10.80 -2.40 -31.44
CA SER A 39 -9.93 -3.38 -32.09
C SER A 39 -8.41 -3.14 -32.18
N LEU A 40 -7.72 -4.30 -32.11
CA LEU A 40 -6.44 -4.72 -32.74
C LEU A 40 -5.12 -4.27 -32.10
N ALA A 41 -4.44 -5.19 -31.40
CA ALA A 41 -3.29 -5.94 -31.93
C ALA A 41 -2.60 -6.75 -30.81
N GLN A 42 -2.15 -7.95 -31.16
CA GLN A 42 -1.49 -8.93 -30.29
C GLN A 42 -0.20 -8.40 -29.64
N SER A 43 -0.12 -8.52 -28.31
CA SER A 43 1.08 -9.07 -27.67
C SER A 43 0.61 -9.85 -26.43
N GLU A 44 0.78 -11.16 -26.46
CA GLU A 44 0.52 -12.02 -25.30
C GLU A 44 1.67 -11.85 -24.30
N GLY A 45 1.65 -10.74 -23.57
CA GLY A 45 2.32 -10.61 -22.28
C GLY A 45 1.33 -11.05 -21.21
N THR A 46 1.61 -12.20 -20.58
CA THR A 46 0.83 -12.68 -19.44
C THR A 46 0.79 -11.58 -18.35
N PRO A 47 -0.40 -11.15 -17.89
CA PRO A 47 -0.50 -10.25 -16.77
C PRO A 47 0.03 -10.96 -15.52
N ALA A 48 0.79 -10.22 -14.71
CA ALA A 48 1.34 -10.72 -13.47
C ALA A 48 0.23 -10.97 -12.43
N VAL A 49 -0.32 -12.18 -12.42
CA VAL A 49 -1.15 -12.77 -11.36
C VAL A 49 -0.83 -14.26 -11.48
N GLU A 50 -0.29 -14.95 -10.49
CA GLU A 50 -0.95 -15.37 -9.26
C GLU A 50 0.16 -16.10 -8.49
N GLY A 51 0.66 -15.50 -7.41
CA GLY A 51 1.47 -16.27 -6.46
C GLY A 51 0.47 -17.11 -5.68
N ASP A 52 0.56 -18.43 -5.83
CA ASP A 52 -0.22 -19.40 -5.06
C ASP A 52 0.22 -19.34 -3.59
N TRP A 53 -0.31 -18.36 -2.86
CA TRP A 53 -0.12 -18.18 -1.41
C TRP A 53 -0.95 -19.20 -0.62
N ASP A 54 -2.02 -19.73 -1.22
CA ASP A 54 -2.84 -20.78 -0.63
C ASP A 54 -1.98 -22.04 -0.42
N SER A 55 -1.15 -22.47 -1.37
CA SER A 55 -0.27 -23.64 -1.17
C SER A 55 0.85 -23.46 -0.15
N PHE A 56 1.30 -22.23 0.11
CA PHE A 56 2.25 -21.96 1.18
C PHE A 56 1.64 -22.23 2.57
N PHE A 57 0.36 -21.87 2.76
CA PHE A 57 -0.36 -22.10 4.02
C PHE A 57 -1.09 -23.45 4.08
N ASP A 58 -1.39 -24.10 2.95
CA ASP A 58 -2.09 -25.41 2.88
C ASP A 58 -1.26 -26.58 3.46
N GLY A 59 0.06 -26.41 3.56
CA GLY A 59 0.96 -27.37 4.23
C GLY A 59 1.12 -27.13 5.74
N TRP A 60 0.56 -26.04 6.25
CA TRP A 60 0.68 -25.61 7.63
C TRP A 60 -0.60 -26.01 8.37
N ASP A 61 -0.68 -27.29 8.72
CA ASP A 61 -1.82 -27.86 9.46
C ASP A 61 -1.96 -27.13 10.81
N THR A 62 -2.85 -26.14 10.82
CA THR A 62 -3.06 -25.16 11.90
C THR A 62 -3.70 -25.79 13.13
N ASP A 63 -4.35 -26.94 12.97
CA ASP A 63 -4.96 -27.67 14.10
C ASP A 63 -3.92 -28.49 14.88
N HIS A 64 -2.76 -28.85 14.30
CA HIS A 64 -1.67 -29.53 15.01
C HIS A 64 -0.60 -28.58 15.58
N THR A 65 -0.45 -27.38 15.02
CA THR A 65 0.51 -26.36 15.49
C THR A 65 -0.01 -25.54 16.67
N LEU A 66 -1.33 -25.34 16.79
CA LEU A 66 -1.94 -24.64 17.92
C LEU A 66 -1.96 -25.50 19.21
N ASP A 67 -2.07 -26.83 19.10
CA ASP A 67 -1.99 -27.76 20.24
C ASP A 67 -0.55 -27.86 20.82
N LEU A 68 0.47 -27.50 20.03
CA LEU A 68 1.88 -27.49 20.44
C LEU A 68 2.30 -26.21 21.17
N ILE A 69 1.59 -25.11 20.95
CA ILE A 69 1.85 -23.80 21.57
C ILE A 69 1.37 -23.76 23.04
N ASP A 70 0.42 -24.61 23.43
CA ASP A 70 -0.21 -24.58 24.76
C ASP A 70 0.63 -25.26 25.88
N VAL A 71 1.80 -25.86 25.58
CA VAL A 71 2.60 -26.66 26.54
C VAL A 71 4.01 -26.13 26.84
N LEU A 72 4.51 -25.11 26.14
CA LEU A 72 5.92 -24.72 26.23
C LEU A 72 6.17 -23.47 27.10
N VAL A 73 6.62 -23.69 28.33
CA VAL A 73 7.32 -22.69 29.15
C VAL A 73 8.82 -22.78 28.84
N ASP A 74 9.21 -22.33 27.65
CA ASP A 74 10.60 -22.08 27.25
C ASP A 74 10.66 -20.74 26.49
N SER A 75 11.78 -20.02 26.58
CA SER A 75 11.92 -18.67 25.99
C SER A 75 11.65 -18.63 24.49
N ASP A 76 11.98 -19.70 23.78
CA ASP A 76 11.87 -19.79 22.33
C ASP A 76 10.40 -19.80 21.88
N ALA A 77 9.49 -20.34 22.72
CA ALA A 77 8.05 -20.27 22.47
C ALA A 77 7.49 -18.86 22.70
N LEU A 78 8.11 -18.06 23.60
CA LEU A 78 7.71 -16.67 23.82
C LEU A 78 8.07 -15.79 22.61
N ASP A 79 9.23 -15.99 22.01
CA ASP A 79 9.64 -15.26 20.79
C ASP A 79 8.75 -15.63 19.61
N VAL A 80 8.45 -16.92 19.43
CA VAL A 80 7.49 -17.37 18.40
C VAL A 80 6.09 -16.76 18.61
N ALA A 81 5.57 -16.77 19.84
CA ALA A 81 4.27 -16.17 20.13
C ALA A 81 4.26 -14.65 19.89
N ARG A 82 5.35 -13.95 20.20
CA ARG A 82 5.49 -12.51 19.95
C ARG A 82 5.53 -12.21 18.46
N ASP A 83 6.34 -12.93 17.70
CA ASP A 83 6.47 -12.71 16.26
C ASP A 83 5.20 -13.10 15.52
N ALA A 84 4.50 -14.15 15.98
CA ALA A 84 3.17 -14.52 15.47
C ALA A 84 2.15 -13.40 15.67
N ASN A 85 2.07 -12.82 16.88
CA ASN A 85 1.19 -11.68 17.13
C ASN A 85 1.55 -10.48 16.25
N THR A 86 2.85 -10.19 16.08
CA THR A 86 3.31 -9.08 15.22
C THR A 86 2.91 -9.29 13.76
N LEU A 87 3.07 -10.51 13.24
CA LEU A 87 2.64 -10.88 11.90
C LEU A 87 1.12 -10.73 11.73
N LEU A 88 0.33 -11.23 12.69
CA LEU A 88 -1.13 -11.12 12.65
C LEU A 88 -1.59 -9.66 12.70
N ASP A 89 -0.98 -8.84 13.56
CA ASP A 89 -1.28 -7.41 13.65
C ASP A 89 -0.97 -6.69 12.32
N ASP A 90 0.17 -7.02 11.68
CA ASP A 90 0.55 -6.43 10.40
C ASP A 90 -0.34 -6.89 9.24
N LEU A 91 -0.79 -8.16 9.25
CA LEU A 91 -1.75 -8.69 8.29
C LEU A 91 -3.12 -8.02 8.44
N ASP A 92 -3.64 -7.95 9.66
CA ASP A 92 -4.94 -7.33 9.95
C ASP A 92 -4.95 -5.84 9.59
N ALA A 93 -3.81 -5.16 9.74
CA ALA A 93 -3.67 -3.74 9.41
C ALA A 93 -3.40 -3.46 7.93
N LEU A 94 -3.06 -4.48 7.10
CA LEU A 94 -2.56 -4.26 5.75
C LEU A 94 -3.58 -3.56 4.85
N ASP A 95 -4.78 -4.12 4.71
CA ASP A 95 -5.84 -3.57 3.86
C ASP A 95 -6.21 -2.14 4.26
N ALA A 96 -6.33 -1.89 5.56
CA ALA A 96 -6.65 -0.57 6.09
C ALA A 96 -5.53 0.45 5.80
N THR A 97 -4.27 0.02 5.90
CA THR A 97 -3.10 0.84 5.58
C THR A 97 -3.07 1.17 4.09
N GLU A 98 -3.27 0.17 3.22
CA GLU A 98 -3.29 0.35 1.76
C GLU A 98 -4.45 1.21 1.27
N ALA A 99 -5.62 1.10 1.92
CA ALA A 99 -6.78 1.95 1.64
C ALA A 99 -6.49 3.43 1.95
N GLY A 100 -5.69 3.71 2.98
CA GLY A 100 -5.27 5.07 3.34
C GLY A 100 -4.13 5.64 2.49
N CYS A 101 -3.44 4.82 1.69
CA CYS A 101 -2.28 5.27 0.91
C CYS A 101 -2.68 6.30 -0.15
N GLY A 102 -2.05 7.49 -0.07
CA GLY A 102 -2.29 8.62 -0.98
C GLY A 102 -3.28 9.67 -0.46
N ALA A 103 -3.87 9.48 0.73
CA ALA A 103 -4.85 10.41 1.29
C ALA A 103 -4.34 11.87 1.37
N ALA A 104 -3.06 12.07 1.69
CA ALA A 104 -2.43 13.40 1.76
C ALA A 104 -2.33 14.15 0.40
N TYR A 105 -2.62 13.48 -0.71
CA TYR A 105 -2.68 14.07 -2.06
C TYR A 105 -4.12 14.09 -2.61
N THR A 106 -5.10 13.66 -1.82
CA THR A 106 -6.54 13.77 -2.14
C THR A 106 -7.20 14.95 -1.45
N ASP A 107 -6.54 15.54 -0.46
CA ASP A 107 -6.98 16.81 0.14
C ASP A 107 -6.57 17.99 -0.76
N SER A 108 -7.44 19.00 -0.84
CA SER A 108 -7.16 20.24 -1.57
C SER A 108 -6.20 21.18 -0.81
N SER A 109 -5.64 20.73 0.32
CA SER A 109 -4.68 21.49 1.14
C SER A 109 -3.23 21.13 0.83
N GLY A 110 -2.99 20.14 -0.04
CA GLY A 110 -1.67 19.78 -0.49
C GLY A 110 -0.93 20.99 -1.08
N PRO A 111 0.40 21.08 -0.90
CA PRO A 111 1.17 22.21 -1.41
C PRO A 111 1.00 22.28 -2.93
N THR A 112 0.58 23.44 -3.43
CA THR A 112 0.50 23.75 -4.86
C THR A 112 1.78 24.44 -5.30
N VAL A 113 2.18 24.26 -6.55
CA VAL A 113 3.31 24.99 -7.13
C VAL A 113 2.87 26.43 -7.44
N PRO A 114 3.67 27.46 -7.09
CA PRO A 114 3.31 28.86 -7.34
C PRO A 114 3.09 29.12 -8.83
N SER A 115 1.98 29.73 -9.20
CA SER A 115 1.64 30.00 -10.60
C SER A 115 0.76 31.25 -10.70
N HIS A 116 1.13 32.18 -11.58
CA HIS A 116 0.28 33.33 -11.90
C HIS A 116 -0.95 32.89 -12.69
N CYS A 117 -0.80 31.82 -13.48
CA CYS A 117 -1.91 31.20 -14.22
C CYS A 117 -2.99 30.57 -13.33
N ALA A 118 -2.75 30.42 -12.03
CA ALA A 118 -3.79 29.99 -11.10
C ALA A 118 -4.93 31.02 -10.96
N GLU A 119 -4.65 32.31 -11.18
CA GLU A 119 -5.60 33.42 -11.00
C GLU A 119 -6.04 34.07 -12.33
N GLY A 120 -5.40 33.71 -13.45
CA GLY A 120 -5.65 34.28 -14.77
C GLY A 120 -6.56 33.42 -15.65
N ASP A 121 -7.65 34.00 -16.16
CA ASP A 121 -8.55 33.32 -17.11
C ASP A 121 -7.85 32.97 -18.44
N ASP A 122 -6.86 33.78 -18.84
CA ASP A 122 -6.18 33.69 -20.14
C ASP A 122 -5.32 32.43 -20.32
N CYS A 123 -4.89 31.79 -19.24
CA CYS A 123 -4.10 30.55 -19.26
C CYS A 123 -4.67 29.41 -18.42
N ARG A 124 -5.92 29.57 -17.95
CA ARG A 124 -6.60 28.57 -17.10
C ARG A 124 -6.57 27.16 -17.68
N GLN A 125 -6.80 27.01 -18.99
CA GLN A 125 -6.85 25.69 -19.61
C GLN A 125 -5.52 24.93 -19.50
N CYS A 126 -4.41 25.62 -19.80
CA CYS A 126 -3.10 24.98 -19.80
C CYS A 126 -2.57 24.78 -18.37
N TYR A 127 -2.91 25.70 -17.45
CA TYR A 127 -2.68 25.54 -16.01
C TYR A 127 -3.40 24.32 -15.45
N GLU A 128 -4.71 24.20 -15.65
CA GLU A 128 -5.50 23.10 -15.10
C GLU A 128 -5.02 21.74 -15.63
N GLU A 129 -4.64 21.67 -16.90
CA GLU A 129 -4.09 20.44 -17.46
C GLU A 129 -2.76 20.06 -16.83
N ALA A 130 -1.82 21.00 -16.70
CA ALA A 130 -0.54 20.76 -16.07
C ALA A 130 -0.72 20.36 -14.59
N VAL A 131 -1.58 21.05 -13.84
CA VAL A 131 -1.87 20.76 -12.42
C VAL A 131 -2.51 19.38 -12.25
N ARG A 132 -3.49 19.01 -13.07
CA ARG A 132 -4.08 17.66 -13.04
C ARG A 132 -3.02 16.57 -13.22
N LYS A 133 -2.06 16.76 -14.13
CA LYS A 133 -0.97 15.81 -14.36
C LYS A 133 0.03 15.81 -13.19
N ILE A 134 0.34 16.97 -12.62
CA ILE A 134 1.18 17.09 -11.41
C ILE A 134 0.55 16.29 -10.26
N ASP A 135 -0.72 16.50 -9.98
CA ASP A 135 -1.42 15.84 -8.87
C ASP A 135 -1.58 14.34 -9.09
N PHE A 136 -1.85 13.91 -10.33
CA PHE A 136 -1.83 12.50 -10.70
C PHE A 136 -0.49 11.85 -10.33
N ASN A 137 0.62 12.42 -10.78
CA ASN A 137 1.94 11.84 -10.53
C ASN A 137 2.31 11.84 -9.03
N ARG A 138 1.95 12.92 -8.31
CA ARG A 138 2.16 13.03 -6.84
C ARG A 138 1.37 11.99 -6.06
N PHE A 139 0.10 11.80 -6.41
CA PHE A 139 -0.77 10.83 -5.76
C PHE A 139 -0.25 9.41 -5.96
N TYR A 140 0.01 9.03 -7.21
CA TYR A 140 0.37 7.64 -7.51
C TYR A 140 1.78 7.27 -7.03
N ILE A 141 2.73 8.20 -7.00
CA ILE A 141 4.06 7.91 -6.45
C ILE A 141 4.05 7.66 -4.94
N GLU A 142 3.31 8.48 -4.18
CA GLU A 142 3.16 8.27 -2.73
C GLU A 142 2.35 7.00 -2.45
N ARG A 143 1.28 6.76 -3.21
CA ARG A 143 0.49 5.53 -3.07
C ARG A 143 1.35 4.29 -3.31
N ALA A 144 2.16 4.28 -4.38
CA ALA A 144 3.07 3.18 -4.67
C ALA A 144 4.09 2.97 -3.55
N ARG A 145 4.64 4.05 -2.98
CA ARG A 145 5.59 3.98 -1.86
C ARG A 145 4.94 3.39 -0.62
N CYS A 146 3.78 3.91 -0.24
CA CYS A 146 3.06 3.49 0.96
C CYS A 146 2.65 2.01 0.90
N ILE A 147 2.10 1.56 -0.23
CA ILE A 147 1.77 0.14 -0.45
C ILE A 147 3.02 -0.73 -0.35
N THR A 148 4.11 -0.32 -1.00
CA THR A 148 5.38 -1.06 -0.95
C THR A 148 5.90 -1.17 0.48
N ALA A 149 5.87 -0.08 1.26
CA ALA A 149 6.31 -0.07 2.64
C ALA A 149 5.46 -1.02 3.52
N ALA A 150 4.13 -1.01 3.35
CA ALA A 150 3.24 -1.87 4.10
C ALA A 150 3.49 -3.36 3.81
N ASN A 151 3.65 -3.72 2.53
CA ASN A 151 3.95 -5.09 2.11
C ASN A 151 5.34 -5.56 2.55
N VAL A 152 6.35 -4.69 2.48
CA VAL A 152 7.70 -5.02 2.95
C VAL A 152 7.71 -5.22 4.47
N LYS A 153 6.98 -4.38 5.23
CA LYS A 153 6.81 -4.57 6.67
C LYS A 153 6.17 -5.93 6.99
N MET A 154 5.05 -6.26 6.35
CA MET A 154 4.39 -7.56 6.52
C MET A 154 5.33 -8.72 6.17
N ALA A 155 6.06 -8.64 5.06
CA ALA A 155 7.01 -9.66 4.66
C ALA A 155 8.15 -9.83 5.67
N ASN A 156 8.66 -8.73 6.24
CA ASN A 156 9.67 -8.78 7.30
C ASN A 156 9.13 -9.45 8.57
N SER A 157 7.88 -9.16 8.96
CA SER A 157 7.21 -9.82 10.10
C SER A 157 6.99 -11.32 9.83
N ALA A 158 6.64 -11.69 8.59
CA ALA A 158 6.51 -13.09 8.18
C ALA A 158 7.86 -13.83 8.23
N MET A 159 8.94 -13.18 7.78
CA MET A 159 10.29 -13.74 7.87
C MET A 159 10.76 -13.91 9.31
N ALA A 160 10.50 -12.93 10.17
CA ALA A 160 10.86 -13.00 11.59
C ALA A 160 10.12 -14.17 12.28
N PHE A 161 8.81 -14.27 12.07
CA PHE A 161 8.02 -15.38 12.57
C PHE A 161 8.55 -16.73 12.09
N GLY A 162 8.82 -16.87 10.78
CA GLY A 162 9.37 -18.10 10.23
C GLY A 162 10.75 -18.43 10.81
N ASP A 163 11.65 -17.44 10.95
CA ASP A 163 12.97 -17.64 11.54
C ASP A 163 12.86 -18.17 12.99
N SER A 164 12.00 -17.57 13.82
CA SER A 164 11.75 -18.01 15.20
C SER A 164 11.10 -19.39 15.27
N ALA A 165 10.04 -19.65 14.49
CA ALA A 165 9.33 -20.94 14.50
C ALA A 165 10.20 -22.09 13.99
N SER A 166 11.03 -21.82 12.98
CA SER A 166 11.94 -22.80 12.40
C SER A 166 13.10 -23.19 13.33
N GLY A 167 13.42 -22.32 14.31
CA GLY A 167 14.42 -22.59 15.35
C GLY A 167 14.01 -23.69 16.34
N ILE A 168 12.71 -23.95 16.49
CA ILE A 168 12.18 -24.95 17.44
C ILE A 168 12.35 -26.39 16.91
N HIS A 169 12.28 -26.60 15.58
CA HIS A 169 12.35 -27.94 14.98
C HIS A 169 13.32 -27.99 13.80
N ALA A 170 14.37 -28.81 13.91
CA ALA A 170 15.47 -28.84 12.92
C ALA A 170 15.02 -29.16 11.46
N VAL A 171 13.99 -29.98 11.27
CA VAL A 171 13.49 -30.36 9.93
C VAL A 171 12.67 -29.23 9.30
N THR A 172 11.82 -28.54 10.09
CA THR A 172 11.07 -27.37 9.61
C THR A 172 12.02 -26.19 9.36
N GLY A 173 13.02 -26.03 10.23
CA GLY A 173 14.26 -25.25 10.04
C GLY A 173 14.79 -25.26 8.62
N LEU A 174 15.13 -26.47 8.13
CA LEU A 174 15.72 -26.63 6.81
C LEU A 174 14.76 -26.24 5.67
N SER A 175 13.48 -26.62 5.77
CA SER A 175 12.49 -26.26 4.73
C SER A 175 12.25 -24.75 4.66
N TRP A 176 12.22 -24.08 5.82
CA TRP A 176 12.05 -22.64 5.93
C TRP A 176 13.22 -21.91 5.26
N GLN A 177 14.45 -22.31 5.57
CA GLN A 177 15.64 -21.69 5.01
C GLN A 177 15.82 -21.97 3.51
N LEU A 178 15.43 -23.15 3.01
CA LEU A 178 15.61 -23.53 1.61
C LEU A 178 14.46 -23.11 0.68
N GLN A 179 13.26 -22.93 1.21
CA GLN A 179 12.06 -22.71 0.40
C GLN A 179 11.29 -21.47 0.85
N GLY A 180 10.84 -21.43 2.11
CA GLY A 180 9.94 -20.37 2.60
C GLY A 180 10.56 -18.98 2.55
N LYS A 181 11.70 -18.78 3.24
CA LYS A 181 12.38 -17.48 3.29
C LYS A 181 12.84 -16.99 1.91
N PRO A 182 13.50 -17.82 1.06
CA PRO A 182 13.88 -17.39 -0.28
C PRO A 182 12.71 -16.96 -1.17
N GLN A 183 11.54 -17.57 -1.04
CA GLN A 183 10.35 -17.17 -1.81
C GLN A 183 9.84 -15.79 -1.40
N ILE A 184 9.81 -15.50 -0.10
CA ILE A 184 9.41 -14.19 0.43
C ILE A 184 10.42 -13.12 -0.01
N GLU A 185 11.72 -13.39 0.11
CA GLU A 185 12.78 -12.48 -0.35
C GLU A 185 12.67 -12.17 -1.85
N GLN A 186 12.38 -13.18 -2.68
CA GLN A 186 12.15 -13.00 -4.11
C GLN A 186 10.90 -12.15 -4.41
N ALA A 187 9.81 -12.37 -3.70
CA ALA A 187 8.58 -11.59 -3.84
C ALA A 187 8.82 -10.10 -3.46
N VAL A 188 9.51 -9.86 -2.34
CA VAL A 188 9.92 -8.53 -1.90
C VAL A 188 10.82 -7.85 -2.92
N ALA A 189 11.82 -8.56 -3.46
CA ALA A 189 12.72 -8.02 -4.48
C ALA A 189 11.95 -7.60 -5.75
N LYS A 190 11.00 -8.44 -6.21
CA LYS A 190 10.14 -8.13 -7.37
C LYS A 190 9.20 -6.95 -7.11
N LEU A 191 8.66 -6.84 -5.88
CA LEU A 191 7.86 -5.70 -5.45
C LEU A 191 8.69 -4.42 -5.47
N LYS A 192 9.88 -4.41 -4.85
CA LYS A 192 10.81 -3.26 -4.85
C LYS A 192 11.22 -2.88 -6.28
N GLN A 193 11.46 -3.83 -7.17
CA GLN A 193 11.74 -3.56 -8.59
C GLN A 193 10.54 -2.91 -9.30
N THR A 194 9.33 -3.39 -9.02
CA THR A 194 8.10 -2.83 -9.59
C THR A 194 7.86 -1.41 -9.10
N TYR A 195 8.09 -1.16 -7.80
CA TYR A 195 8.09 0.18 -7.24
C TYR A 195 9.07 1.09 -7.98
N THR A 196 10.35 0.71 -8.09
CA THR A 196 11.37 1.55 -8.72
C THR A 196 10.99 1.93 -10.16
N ARG A 197 10.47 0.98 -10.94
CA ARG A 197 9.98 1.25 -12.30
C ARG A 197 8.83 2.27 -12.30
N LYS A 198 7.81 2.05 -11.46
CA LYS A 198 6.64 2.93 -11.39
C LYS A 198 6.96 4.32 -10.82
N ALA A 199 7.78 4.39 -9.78
CA ALA A 199 8.28 5.65 -9.24
C ALA A 199 9.04 6.44 -10.32
N GLY A 200 9.87 5.78 -11.13
CA GLY A 200 10.54 6.41 -12.26
C GLY A 200 9.56 6.97 -13.30
N GLU A 201 8.52 6.22 -13.68
CA GLU A 201 7.46 6.70 -14.57
C GLU A 201 6.77 7.96 -14.01
N TYR A 202 6.40 7.96 -12.73
CA TYR A 202 5.70 9.08 -12.11
C TYR A 202 6.61 10.31 -11.89
N LEU A 203 7.89 10.11 -11.54
CA LEU A 203 8.86 11.21 -11.43
C LEU A 203 9.08 11.89 -12.79
N ASN A 204 9.26 11.10 -13.85
CA ASN A 204 9.40 11.63 -15.21
C ASN A 204 8.12 12.36 -15.66
N GLY A 205 6.94 11.80 -15.36
CA GLY A 205 5.66 12.44 -15.63
C GLY A 205 5.50 13.77 -14.88
N LEU A 206 5.93 13.80 -13.61
CA LEU A 206 5.94 15.02 -12.80
C LEU A 206 6.86 16.09 -13.38
N GLU A 207 8.09 15.72 -13.77
CA GLU A 207 9.03 16.64 -14.41
C GLU A 207 8.44 17.26 -15.69
N GLY A 208 7.85 16.42 -16.54
CA GLY A 208 7.20 16.85 -17.78
C GLY A 208 6.06 17.83 -17.53
N SER A 209 5.24 17.57 -16.51
CA SER A 209 4.09 18.40 -16.16
C SER A 209 4.51 19.75 -15.55
N LEU A 210 5.60 19.78 -14.76
CA LEU A 210 6.18 21.03 -14.24
C LEU A 210 6.78 21.88 -15.37
N LYS A 211 7.44 21.26 -16.36
CA LYS A 211 7.91 21.96 -17.55
C LYS A 211 6.75 22.50 -18.39
N GLU A 212 5.65 21.77 -18.47
CA GLU A 212 4.42 22.22 -19.14
C GLU A 212 3.83 23.45 -18.46
N LEU A 213 3.73 23.45 -17.13
CA LEU A 213 3.32 24.62 -16.36
C LEU A 213 4.28 25.81 -16.58
N GLY A 214 5.60 25.58 -16.59
CA GLY A 214 6.56 26.63 -16.89
C GLY A 214 6.39 27.25 -18.29
N ARG A 215 6.01 26.46 -19.30
CA ARG A 215 5.69 26.99 -20.64
C ARG A 215 4.43 27.86 -20.63
N CYS A 216 3.42 27.52 -19.84
CA CYS A 216 2.23 28.36 -19.66
C CYS A 216 2.60 29.72 -19.06
N GLU A 217 3.38 29.72 -17.99
CA GLU A 217 3.85 30.93 -17.31
C GLU A 217 4.66 31.82 -18.26
N ALA A 218 5.56 31.21 -19.05
CA ALA A 218 6.33 31.94 -20.06
C ALA A 218 5.45 32.60 -21.14
N GLN A 219 4.43 31.88 -21.64
CA GLN A 219 3.58 32.37 -22.74
C GLN A 219 2.66 33.53 -22.32
N HIS A 220 2.17 33.53 -21.08
CA HIS A 220 1.14 34.47 -20.63
C HIS A 220 1.66 35.56 -19.68
N TYR A 221 2.73 35.29 -18.94
CA TYR A 221 3.30 36.21 -17.94
C TYR A 221 4.78 36.54 -18.17
N GLY A 222 5.42 35.96 -19.20
CA GLY A 222 6.82 36.24 -19.55
C GLY A 222 7.85 35.62 -18.61
N GLU A 223 7.45 34.67 -17.77
CA GLU A 223 8.34 33.97 -16.83
C GLU A 223 9.02 32.76 -17.51
N GLU A 224 10.04 33.03 -18.33
CA GLU A 224 10.72 32.00 -19.15
C GLU A 224 11.45 30.92 -18.35
N ASP A 225 11.89 31.24 -17.12
CA ASP A 225 12.68 30.37 -16.25
C ASP A 225 11.92 29.80 -15.04
N TRP A 226 10.58 29.82 -15.11
CA TRP A 226 9.70 29.31 -14.03
C TRP A 226 10.09 27.89 -13.58
N TYR A 227 10.38 26.99 -14.52
CA TYR A 227 10.79 25.62 -14.18
C TYR A 227 12.09 25.61 -13.40
N GLN A 228 13.11 26.34 -13.83
CA GLN A 228 14.40 26.39 -13.16
C GLN A 228 14.30 26.97 -11.74
N ARG A 229 13.42 27.97 -11.55
CA ARG A 229 13.21 28.63 -10.26
C ARG A 229 12.40 27.80 -9.27
N TYR A 230 11.32 27.17 -9.74
CA TYR A 230 10.33 26.51 -8.87
C TYR A 230 10.22 25.02 -9.14
N GLY A 231 9.95 24.64 -10.39
CA GLY A 231 9.69 23.26 -10.78
C GLY A 231 10.85 22.29 -10.53
N TRP A 232 12.08 22.71 -10.84
CA TRP A 232 13.28 21.89 -10.70
C TRP A 232 13.56 21.57 -9.24
N ILE A 233 13.47 22.56 -8.34
CA ILE A 233 13.67 22.35 -6.89
C ILE A 233 12.64 21.35 -6.37
N TYR A 234 11.37 21.53 -6.72
CA TYR A 234 10.30 20.63 -6.31
C TYR A 234 10.52 19.20 -6.85
N HIS A 235 10.86 19.05 -8.13
CA HIS A 235 11.15 17.75 -8.73
C HIS A 235 12.32 17.06 -8.02
N ASN A 236 13.41 17.77 -7.71
CA ASN A 236 14.57 17.18 -7.02
C ASN A 236 14.21 16.72 -5.60
N PHE A 237 13.37 17.48 -4.88
CA PHE A 237 12.86 17.04 -3.58
C PHE A 237 12.06 15.74 -3.69
N MET A 238 11.16 15.67 -4.68
CA MET A 238 10.36 14.47 -4.94
C MET A 238 11.25 13.29 -5.34
N GLN A 239 12.22 13.51 -6.22
CA GLN A 239 13.17 12.47 -6.62
C GLN A 239 13.98 11.95 -5.43
N ALA A 240 14.52 12.83 -4.58
CA ALA A 240 15.24 12.43 -3.37
C ALA A 240 14.37 11.59 -2.42
N LYS A 241 13.08 11.89 -2.32
CA LYS A 241 12.14 11.13 -1.49
C LYS A 241 11.78 9.78 -2.12
N TYR A 242 11.52 9.70 -3.42
CA TYR A 242 10.84 8.55 -4.02
C TYR A 242 11.70 7.68 -4.96
N ALA A 243 12.93 8.09 -5.30
CA ALA A 243 13.76 7.33 -6.25
C ALA A 243 14.10 5.92 -5.78
N THR A 244 14.11 5.67 -4.47
CA THR A 244 14.44 4.37 -3.88
C THR A 244 13.22 3.74 -3.22
N PRO A 245 13.09 2.41 -3.28
CA PRO A 245 12.04 1.70 -2.56
C PRO A 245 12.18 1.91 -1.05
N PRO A 246 11.06 1.87 -0.31
CA PRO A 246 11.11 1.80 1.15
C PRO A 246 11.72 0.48 1.61
N GLU A 247 12.35 0.51 2.78
CA GLU A 247 12.95 -0.66 3.45
C GLU A 247 11.97 -1.43 4.32
#